data_AF-A0A539EEA6-F1
#
_entry.id   AF-A0A539EEA6-F1
#
_cell.length_a   1.000
_cell.length_b   1.000
_cell.length_c   1.000
_cell.angle_alpha   90.00
_cell.angle_beta   90.00
_cell.angle_gamma   90.00
#
_symmetry.space_group_name_H-M   'P 1'
#
loop_
_entity.id
_entity.type
_entity.pdbx_description
1 polymer ?
#
loop_
_entity_poly.entity_id
_entity_poly.type
_entity_poly.pdbx_seq_one_letter_code
_entity_poly.pdbx_strand_id
1 'polypeptide(L)'
;STAAFIATGAKRVGEAVTSLGSTLVTKVLSHQPIFAPEFGVYSQPLGDLWLVGGSSNSGGAVLRHYFSDAQMAAMTAALHPDQPTGLNYYPLLNPGERFPHCDPQLVPRLTPRPESDLQFFQGLLEGIARIEHESYQRLAALGAPYPTTLYTVGGGAVNPVWATLRAKMIGTSLVKPLHHAAAYGVATLAREGMRS
;
A
#
# COMPACT_ATOMS: atom_id res chain seq x y z
N SER A 1 8.23 -6.51 -3.06
CA SER A 1 9.33 -7.42 -2.70
C SER A 1 10.40 -6.66 -1.92
N THR A 2 11.31 -7.33 -1.19
CA THR A 2 12.45 -6.68 -0.50
C THR A 2 13.35 -5.91 -1.47
N ALA A 3 13.58 -6.45 -2.66
CA ALA A 3 14.30 -5.75 -3.73
C ALA A 3 13.62 -4.43 -4.13
N ALA A 4 12.30 -4.42 -4.31
CA ALA A 4 11.57 -3.18 -4.60
C ALA A 4 11.64 -2.15 -3.46
N PHE A 5 11.79 -2.60 -2.20
CA PHE A 5 12.03 -1.72 -1.07
C PHE A 5 13.44 -1.14 -1.10
N ILE A 6 14.47 -1.96 -1.29
CA ILE A 6 15.87 -1.51 -1.39
C ILE A 6 16.03 -0.50 -2.53
N ALA A 7 15.33 -0.70 -3.65
CA ALA A 7 15.31 0.22 -4.77
C ALA A 7 14.73 1.61 -4.44
N THR A 8 13.95 1.76 -3.35
CA THR A 8 13.49 3.09 -2.93
C THR A 8 14.60 3.92 -2.31
N GLY A 9 15.65 3.29 -1.77
CA GLY A 9 16.73 3.93 -1.02
C GLY A 9 16.43 4.14 0.47
N ALA A 10 15.33 3.58 0.98
CA ALA A 10 14.99 3.66 2.39
C ALA A 10 16.01 2.93 3.26
N LYS A 11 16.46 3.58 4.33
CA LYS A 11 17.52 3.11 5.25
C LYS A 11 17.25 3.42 6.71
N ARG A 12 16.22 4.22 7.03
CA ARG A 12 15.91 4.65 8.40
C ARG A 12 14.66 3.98 8.93
N VAL A 13 14.66 3.69 10.22
CA VAL A 13 13.48 3.22 10.93
C VAL A 13 12.33 4.23 10.79
N GLY A 14 11.12 3.72 10.56
CA GLY A 14 9.95 4.54 10.23
C GLY A 14 9.80 4.85 8.74
N GLU A 15 10.80 4.58 7.89
CA GLU A 15 10.61 4.65 6.44
C GLU A 15 9.81 3.44 5.96
N ALA A 16 8.75 3.73 5.22
CA ALA A 16 7.75 2.75 4.81
C ALA A 16 7.63 2.69 3.28
N VAL A 17 7.25 1.52 2.77
CA VAL A 17 6.83 1.37 1.38
C VAL A 17 5.44 0.79 1.30
N THR A 18 4.66 1.30 0.37
CA THR A 18 3.43 0.68 -0.10
C THR A 18 3.62 0.23 -1.53
N SER A 19 3.33 -1.04 -1.77
CA SER A 19 3.24 -1.59 -3.13
C SER A 19 1.77 -1.64 -3.53
N LEU A 20 1.39 -0.76 -4.45
CA LEU A 20 0.06 -0.72 -5.08
C LEU A 20 0.06 -1.64 -6.31
N GLY A 21 0.06 -2.95 -6.06
CA GLY A 21 0.00 -3.99 -7.08
C GLY A 21 -1.43 -4.47 -7.32
N SER A 22 -1.57 -5.73 -7.77
CA SER A 22 -2.88 -6.40 -7.76
C SER A 22 -3.47 -6.43 -6.34
N THR A 23 -2.61 -6.65 -5.35
CA THR A 23 -2.89 -6.50 -3.92
C THR A 23 -2.18 -5.28 -3.33
N LEU A 24 -2.64 -4.82 -2.17
CA LEU A 24 -2.06 -3.77 -1.36
C LEU A 24 -1.09 -4.39 -0.34
N VAL A 25 0.20 -4.09 -0.48
CA VAL A 25 1.23 -4.53 0.48
C VAL A 25 1.84 -3.32 1.16
N THR A 26 1.89 -3.34 2.48
CA THR A 26 2.51 -2.29 3.30
C THR A 26 3.69 -2.86 4.07
N LYS A 27 4.79 -2.12 4.11
CA LYS A 27 5.97 -2.46 4.90
C LYS A 27 6.59 -1.23 5.54
N VAL A 28 7.25 -1.41 6.67
CA VAL A 28 7.99 -0.37 7.40
C VAL A 28 9.29 -0.93 7.97
N LEU A 29 10.35 -0.12 7.95
CA LEU A 29 11.61 -0.43 8.61
C LEU A 29 11.48 -0.30 10.13
N SER A 30 11.91 -1.33 10.85
CA SER A 30 11.90 -1.45 12.30
C SER A 30 13.27 -1.87 12.82
N HIS A 31 13.58 -1.54 14.08
CA HIS A 31 14.74 -2.07 14.80
C HIS A 31 14.55 -3.53 15.24
N GLN A 32 13.31 -3.99 15.36
CA GLN A 32 12.97 -5.28 15.91
C GLN A 32 12.08 -6.07 14.94
N PRO A 33 12.25 -7.40 14.86
CA PRO A 33 11.34 -8.24 14.10
C PRO A 33 9.99 -8.30 14.81
N ILE A 34 8.93 -8.35 14.02
CA ILE A 34 7.56 -8.60 14.44
C ILE A 34 7.04 -9.80 13.67
N PHE A 35 6.39 -10.69 14.41
CA PHE A 35 5.74 -11.88 13.89
C PHE A 35 4.34 -11.99 14.50
N ALA A 36 3.32 -11.86 13.66
CA ALA A 36 1.93 -11.99 14.05
C ALA A 36 1.20 -12.81 12.96
N PRO A 37 1.34 -14.16 13.01
CA PRO A 37 0.87 -15.05 11.95
C PRO A 37 -0.64 -15.02 11.73
N GLU A 38 -1.41 -14.68 12.77
CA GLU A 38 -2.85 -14.45 12.73
C GLU A 38 -3.21 -13.33 11.75
N PHE A 39 -2.40 -12.27 11.67
CA PHE A 39 -2.55 -11.21 10.68
C PHE A 39 -1.71 -11.46 9.40
N GLY A 40 -0.98 -12.58 9.32
CA GLY A 40 -0.02 -12.81 8.24
C GLY A 40 1.13 -11.80 8.21
N VAL A 41 1.41 -11.14 9.34
CA VAL A 41 2.52 -10.19 9.47
C VAL A 41 3.80 -10.94 9.77
N TYR A 42 4.84 -10.64 8.99
CA TYR A 42 6.17 -11.19 9.17
C TYR A 42 7.23 -10.12 8.90
N SER A 43 8.45 -10.42 9.34
CA SER A 43 9.60 -9.54 9.18
C SER A 43 10.66 -10.18 8.31
N GLN A 44 11.23 -9.40 7.41
CA GLN A 44 12.37 -9.82 6.59
C GLN A 44 13.61 -9.08 7.09
N PRO A 45 14.73 -9.77 7.37
CA PRO A 45 15.97 -9.10 7.75
C PRO A 45 16.47 -8.22 6.60
N LEU A 46 17.00 -7.04 6.94
CA LEU A 46 17.59 -6.08 6.00
C LEU A 46 18.74 -5.32 6.67
N GLY A 47 19.97 -5.82 6.49
CA GLY A 47 21.12 -5.34 7.26
C GLY A 47 20.88 -5.55 8.76
N ASP A 48 21.11 -4.50 9.55
CA ASP A 48 20.85 -4.50 11.01
C ASP A 48 19.39 -4.18 11.37
N LEU A 49 18.50 -4.07 10.38
CA LEU A 49 17.09 -3.70 10.54
C LEU A 49 16.16 -4.82 10.06
N TRP A 50 14.86 -4.61 10.30
CA TRP A 50 13.80 -5.52 9.93
C TRP A 50 12.75 -4.80 9.08
N LEU A 51 12.40 -5.39 7.94
CA LEU A 51 11.31 -4.93 7.11
C LEU A 51 10.04 -5.69 7.49
N VAL A 52 9.21 -5.06 8.33
CA VAL A 52 7.96 -5.60 8.85
C VAL A 52 6.83 -5.28 7.86
N GLY A 53 5.95 -6.22 7.55
CA GLY A 53 4.80 -5.89 6.70
C GLY A 53 3.68 -6.93 6.64
N GLY A 54 2.60 -6.52 5.99
CA GLY A 54 1.40 -7.31 5.74
C GLY A 54 0.80 -7.02 4.35
N SER A 55 -0.18 -7.82 3.94
CA SER A 55 -0.84 -7.70 2.64
C SER A 55 -2.35 -7.80 2.78
N SER A 56 -3.07 -6.80 2.29
CA SER A 56 -4.52 -6.86 2.09
C SER A 56 -4.85 -7.50 0.74
N ASN A 57 -6.00 -8.17 0.66
CA ASN A 57 -6.59 -8.68 -0.57
C ASN A 57 -7.17 -7.57 -1.46
N SER A 58 -7.32 -6.36 -0.92
CA SER A 58 -7.68 -5.16 -1.68
C SER A 58 -6.51 -4.70 -2.55
N GLY A 59 -6.75 -3.83 -3.53
CA GLY A 59 -5.71 -3.24 -4.37
C GLY A 59 -6.13 -3.08 -5.83
N GLY A 60 -5.14 -3.10 -6.73
CA GLY A 60 -5.35 -2.87 -8.15
C GLY A 60 -6.17 -3.93 -8.87
N ALA A 61 -6.30 -5.15 -8.32
CA ALA A 61 -7.21 -6.16 -8.88
C ALA A 61 -8.67 -5.72 -8.77
N VAL A 62 -9.04 -5.07 -7.66
CA VAL A 62 -10.40 -4.51 -7.48
C VAL A 62 -10.63 -3.38 -8.48
N LEU A 63 -9.67 -2.49 -8.64
CA LEU A 63 -9.77 -1.40 -9.61
C LEU A 63 -9.94 -1.93 -11.05
N ARG A 64 -9.13 -2.92 -11.44
CA ARG A 64 -9.16 -3.53 -12.78
C ARG A 64 -10.40 -4.38 -13.07
N HIS A 65 -11.10 -4.81 -12.03
CA HIS A 65 -12.38 -5.49 -12.20
C HIS A 65 -13.46 -4.54 -12.74
N TYR A 66 -13.38 -3.24 -12.39
CA TYR A 66 -14.37 -2.25 -12.80
C TYR A 66 -13.91 -1.37 -13.98
N PHE A 67 -12.61 -1.10 -14.07
CA PHE A 67 -12.06 -0.14 -15.03
C PHE A 67 -10.83 -0.68 -15.72
N SER A 68 -10.73 -0.45 -17.03
CA SER A 68 -9.47 -0.63 -17.75
C SER A 68 -8.42 0.40 -17.30
N ASP A 69 -7.14 0.07 -17.49
CA ASP A 69 -6.04 1.00 -17.20
C ASP A 69 -6.18 2.33 -17.96
N ALA A 70 -6.73 2.29 -19.19
CA ALA A 70 -7.02 3.48 -19.99
C ALA A 70 -8.13 4.35 -19.37
N GLN A 71 -9.22 3.75 -18.89
CA GLN A 71 -10.30 4.48 -18.20
C GLN A 71 -9.79 5.11 -16.90
N MET A 72 -9.02 4.37 -16.10
CA MET A 72 -8.42 4.91 -14.87
C MET A 72 -7.50 6.09 -15.16
N ALA A 73 -6.66 6.00 -16.20
CA ALA A 73 -5.78 7.09 -16.61
C ALA A 73 -6.58 8.34 -17.03
N ALA A 74 -7.64 8.16 -17.83
CA ALA A 74 -8.51 9.26 -18.26
C ALA A 74 -9.24 9.93 -17.08
N MET A 75 -9.73 9.16 -16.12
CA MET A 75 -10.44 9.68 -14.94
C MET A 75 -9.51 10.33 -13.91
N THR A 76 -8.22 9.97 -13.88
CA THR A 76 -7.27 10.46 -12.87
C THR A 76 -7.17 11.98 -12.83
N ALA A 77 -7.25 12.65 -13.99
CA ALA A 77 -7.19 14.12 -14.08
C ALA A 77 -8.43 14.82 -13.50
N ALA A 78 -9.56 14.12 -13.39
CA ALA A 78 -10.82 14.64 -12.89
C ALA A 78 -11.06 14.31 -11.40
N LEU A 79 -10.16 13.58 -10.75
CA LEU A 79 -10.26 13.26 -9.33
C LEU A 79 -10.06 14.51 -8.47
N HIS A 80 -10.83 14.62 -7.38
CA HIS A 80 -10.75 15.74 -6.45
C HIS A 80 -10.37 15.24 -5.04
N PRO A 81 -9.06 15.17 -4.70
CA PRO A 81 -8.58 14.59 -3.45
C PRO A 81 -8.95 15.40 -2.20
N ASP A 82 -9.43 16.63 -2.38
CA ASP A 82 -9.91 17.53 -1.33
C ASP A 82 -11.43 17.45 -1.12
N GLN A 83 -12.13 16.63 -1.91
CA GLN A 83 -13.58 16.45 -1.84
C GLN A 83 -13.89 14.96 -1.61
N PRO A 84 -13.89 14.49 -0.36
CA PRO A 84 -14.19 13.09 -0.06
C PRO A 84 -15.56 12.69 -0.60
N THR A 85 -15.65 11.49 -1.19
CA THR A 85 -16.93 11.02 -1.77
C THR A 85 -17.99 10.68 -0.73
N GLY A 86 -17.59 10.50 0.53
CA GLY A 86 -18.46 9.98 1.60
C GLY A 86 -18.72 8.47 1.51
N LEU A 87 -18.16 7.78 0.50
CA LEU A 87 -18.34 6.34 0.31
C LEU A 87 -17.45 5.57 1.29
N ASN A 88 -18.09 4.81 2.17
CA ASN A 88 -17.39 3.95 3.12
C ASN A 88 -17.09 2.59 2.50
N TYR A 89 -16.33 2.53 1.41
CA TYR A 89 -16.00 1.23 0.80
C TYR A 89 -14.93 0.46 1.55
N TYR A 90 -15.04 -0.86 1.52
CA TYR A 90 -14.00 -1.83 1.82
C TYR A 90 -13.79 -2.69 0.55
N PRO A 91 -12.95 -2.23 -0.39
CA PRO A 91 -12.92 -2.79 -1.73
C PRO A 91 -12.26 -4.18 -1.75
N LEU A 92 -13.06 -5.22 -1.96
CA LEU A 92 -12.61 -6.60 -2.12
C LEU A 92 -13.34 -7.24 -3.31
N LEU A 93 -12.76 -8.28 -3.92
CA LEU A 93 -13.45 -9.05 -4.97
C LEU A 93 -14.22 -10.24 -4.40
N ASN A 94 -13.71 -10.85 -3.33
CA ASN A 94 -14.30 -12.00 -2.67
C ASN A 94 -14.32 -11.75 -1.16
N PRO A 95 -15.22 -12.40 -0.41
CA PRO A 95 -15.18 -12.38 1.05
C PRO A 95 -13.84 -12.87 1.61
N GLY A 96 -13.44 -12.28 2.72
CA GLY A 96 -12.27 -12.67 3.49
C GLY A 96 -11.10 -11.71 3.35
N GLU A 97 -10.56 -11.34 4.50
CA GLU A 97 -9.37 -10.51 4.64
C GLU A 97 -8.45 -11.12 5.70
N ARG A 98 -7.15 -11.01 5.47
CA ARG A 98 -6.14 -11.47 6.44
C ARG A 98 -5.47 -10.31 7.18
N PHE A 99 -5.33 -9.18 6.50
CA PHE A 99 -4.67 -7.99 7.00
C PHE A 99 -5.28 -6.75 6.31
N PRO A 100 -5.51 -5.64 7.03
CA PRO A 100 -5.26 -5.41 8.45
C PRO A 100 -6.26 -6.06 9.41
N HIS A 101 -7.37 -6.59 8.89
CA HIS A 101 -8.38 -7.31 9.68
C HIS A 101 -8.28 -8.79 9.37
N CYS A 102 -8.00 -9.62 10.37
CA CYS A 102 -8.04 -11.07 10.24
C CYS A 102 -9.48 -11.55 10.38
N ASP A 103 -10.24 -11.45 9.29
CA ASP A 103 -11.63 -11.86 9.22
C ASP A 103 -11.90 -12.60 7.90
N PRO A 104 -11.97 -13.95 7.92
CA PRO A 104 -12.22 -14.75 6.72
C PRO A 104 -13.64 -14.57 6.15
N GLN A 105 -14.55 -13.94 6.89
CA GLN A 105 -15.92 -13.68 6.47
C GLN A 105 -16.15 -12.22 6.09
N LEU A 106 -15.12 -11.36 6.12
CA LEU A 106 -15.26 -9.94 5.80
C LEU A 106 -15.84 -9.75 4.40
N VAL A 107 -17.04 -9.21 4.33
CA VAL A 107 -17.78 -9.04 3.07
C VAL A 107 -17.26 -7.80 2.32
N PRO A 108 -17.07 -7.87 0.99
CA PRO A 108 -16.79 -6.69 0.18
C PRO A 108 -17.84 -5.60 0.37
N ARG A 109 -17.41 -4.37 0.67
CA ARG A 109 -18.31 -3.23 0.83
C ARG A 109 -18.09 -2.25 -0.30
N LEU A 110 -18.93 -2.33 -1.33
CA LEU A 110 -18.86 -1.53 -2.56
C LEU A 110 -20.19 -0.82 -2.89
N THR A 111 -21.09 -0.73 -1.91
CA THR A 111 -22.41 -0.11 -2.03
C THR A 111 -22.54 1.10 -1.09
N PRO A 112 -23.32 2.13 -1.47
CA PRO A 112 -24.03 2.28 -2.75
C PRO A 112 -23.05 2.57 -3.90
N ARG A 113 -23.31 2.08 -5.12
CA ARG A 113 -22.55 2.49 -6.31
C ARG A 113 -23.20 3.74 -6.91
N PRO A 114 -22.51 4.89 -6.97
CA PRO A 114 -23.06 6.09 -7.60
C PRO A 114 -23.18 5.91 -9.12
N GLU A 115 -24.04 6.71 -9.77
CA GLU A 115 -24.17 6.71 -11.23
C GLU A 115 -22.88 7.19 -11.93
N SER A 116 -22.13 8.09 -11.27
CA SER A 116 -20.86 8.59 -11.77
C SER A 116 -19.73 7.58 -11.53
N ASP A 117 -19.19 7.03 -12.62
CA ASP A 117 -18.01 6.16 -12.58
C ASP A 117 -16.79 6.88 -11.99
N LEU A 118 -16.67 8.20 -12.18
CA LEU A 118 -15.62 9.01 -11.55
C LEU A 118 -15.75 9.03 -10.03
N GLN A 119 -16.97 9.23 -9.52
CA GLN A 119 -17.24 9.21 -8.09
C GLN A 119 -17.03 7.79 -7.52
N PHE A 120 -17.46 6.76 -8.25
CA PHE A 120 -17.21 5.37 -7.86
C PHE A 120 -15.72 5.06 -7.81
N PHE A 121 -14.96 5.46 -8.83
CA PHE A 121 -13.51 5.30 -8.89
C PHE A 121 -12.82 6.01 -7.72
N GLN A 122 -13.16 7.27 -7.44
CA GLN A 122 -12.61 7.98 -6.29
C GLN A 122 -12.95 7.28 -4.97
N GLY A 123 -14.18 6.80 -4.79
CA GLY A 123 -14.58 6.03 -3.61
C GLY A 123 -13.77 4.74 -3.43
N LEU A 124 -13.43 4.04 -4.51
CA LEU A 124 -12.54 2.87 -4.46
C LEU A 124 -11.12 3.26 -4.01
N LEU A 125 -10.56 4.34 -4.56
CA LEU A 125 -9.24 4.84 -4.19
C LEU A 125 -9.18 5.27 -2.72
N GLU A 126 -10.23 5.95 -2.23
CA GLU A 126 -10.43 6.31 -0.83
C GLU A 126 -10.53 5.08 0.08
N GLY A 127 -11.28 4.06 -0.35
CA GLY A 127 -11.41 2.78 0.35
C GLY A 127 -10.07 2.07 0.52
N ILE A 128 -9.30 1.94 -0.56
CA ILE A 128 -7.98 1.29 -0.52
C ILE A 128 -7.00 2.11 0.33
N ALA A 129 -7.03 3.45 0.23
CA ALA A 129 -6.19 4.31 1.07
C ALA A 129 -6.52 4.17 2.57
N ARG A 130 -7.80 3.94 2.92
CA ARG A 130 -8.21 3.65 4.30
C ARG A 130 -7.65 2.34 4.80
N ILE A 131 -7.71 1.29 3.97
CA ILE A 131 -7.12 -0.02 4.30
C ILE A 131 -5.60 0.10 4.48
N GLU A 132 -4.92 0.92 3.67
CA GLU A 132 -3.49 1.21 3.84
C GLU A 132 -3.19 1.93 5.15
N HIS A 133 -4.00 2.92 5.51
CA HIS A 133 -3.87 3.59 6.80
C HIS A 133 -4.07 2.63 7.97
N GLU A 134 -5.15 1.84 7.95
CA GLU A 134 -5.44 0.80 8.94
C GLU A 134 -4.33 -0.26 9.01
N SER A 135 -3.68 -0.56 7.88
CA SER A 135 -2.52 -1.42 7.81
C SER A 135 -1.33 -0.89 8.60
N TYR A 136 -0.99 0.38 8.44
CA TYR A 136 0.09 0.98 9.22
C TYR A 136 -0.25 1.14 10.69
N GLN A 137 -1.51 1.43 11.02
CA GLN A 137 -1.99 1.41 12.40
C GLN A 137 -1.87 0.01 13.02
N ARG A 138 -2.23 -1.04 12.28
CA ARG A 138 -2.08 -2.43 12.71
C ARG A 138 -0.62 -2.79 12.97
N LEU A 139 0.29 -2.45 12.06
CA LEU A 139 1.72 -2.68 12.24
C LEU A 139 2.24 -1.94 13.48
N ALA A 140 1.82 -0.69 13.68
CA ALA A 140 2.20 0.08 14.85
C ALA A 140 1.68 -0.53 16.16
N ALA A 141 0.42 -1.00 16.18
CA ALA A 141 -0.16 -1.70 17.32
C ALA A 141 0.57 -3.02 17.65
N LEU A 142 1.20 -3.65 16.65
CA LEU A 142 2.04 -4.84 16.81
C LEU A 142 3.49 -4.52 17.21
N GLY A 143 3.82 -3.24 17.42
CA GLY A 143 5.14 -2.78 17.88
C GLY A 143 6.05 -2.20 16.80
N ALA A 144 5.59 -2.07 15.56
CA ALA A 144 6.38 -1.43 14.50
C ALA A 144 6.36 0.09 14.68
N PRO A 145 7.33 0.84 14.15
CA PRO A 145 7.19 2.28 14.06
C PRO A 145 6.08 2.65 13.08
N TYR A 146 5.33 3.71 13.39
CA TYR A 146 4.41 4.31 12.43
C TYR A 146 5.21 5.07 11.34
N PRO A 147 4.75 5.09 10.07
CA PRO A 147 5.51 5.71 8.98
C PRO A 147 5.82 7.20 9.16
N THR A 148 7.10 7.56 9.08
CA THR A 148 7.57 8.96 9.01
C THR A 148 7.76 9.44 7.57
N THR A 149 8.02 8.50 6.67
CA THR A 149 8.21 8.71 5.24
C THR A 149 7.57 7.57 4.49
N LEU A 150 6.87 7.87 3.40
CA LEU A 150 6.21 6.86 2.59
C LEU A 150 6.70 6.85 1.14
N TYR A 151 7.20 5.69 0.72
CA TYR A 151 7.53 5.38 -0.67
C TYR A 151 6.39 4.60 -1.30
N THR A 152 6.13 4.84 -2.58
CA THR A 152 5.11 4.09 -3.33
C THR A 152 5.72 3.40 -4.54
N VAL A 153 5.42 2.11 -4.69
CA VAL A 153 5.81 1.30 -5.85
C VAL A 153 4.59 0.55 -6.41
N GLY A 154 4.75 -0.10 -7.57
CA GLY A 154 3.66 -0.82 -8.25
C GLY A 154 2.86 0.05 -9.21
N GLY A 155 1.91 -0.56 -9.92
CA GLY A 155 1.14 0.09 -10.99
C GLY A 155 0.33 1.29 -10.50
N GLY A 156 -0.15 1.28 -9.26
CA GLY A 156 -0.87 2.41 -8.67
C GLY A 156 -0.01 3.63 -8.37
N ALA A 157 1.33 3.51 -8.38
CA ALA A 157 2.25 4.59 -8.06
C ALA A 157 2.24 5.74 -9.09
N VAL A 158 1.69 5.51 -10.29
CA VAL A 158 1.63 6.51 -11.37
C VAL A 158 0.52 7.54 -11.18
N ASN A 159 -0.40 7.33 -10.21
CA ASN A 159 -1.54 8.23 -9.97
C ASN A 159 -1.16 9.30 -8.90
N PRO A 160 -0.88 10.56 -9.30
CA PRO A 160 -0.45 11.61 -8.36
C PRO A 160 -1.58 12.09 -7.43
N VAL A 161 -2.84 11.98 -7.88
CA VAL A 161 -3.99 12.36 -7.06
C VAL A 161 -4.20 11.34 -5.94
N TRP A 162 -4.10 10.05 -6.26
CA TRP A 162 -4.19 9.00 -5.27
C TRP A 162 -3.03 9.02 -4.28
N ALA A 163 -1.82 9.35 -4.75
CA ALA A 163 -0.68 9.65 -3.88
C ALA A 163 -1.03 10.73 -2.85
N THR A 164 -1.53 11.90 -3.29
CA THR A 164 -1.94 12.99 -2.39
C THR A 164 -2.98 12.54 -1.36
N LEU A 165 -3.99 11.77 -1.79
CA LEU A 165 -5.04 11.25 -0.92
C LEU A 165 -4.48 10.36 0.19
N ARG A 166 -3.61 9.42 -0.17
CA ARG A 166 -2.95 8.50 0.76
C ARG A 166 -2.06 9.25 1.75
N ALA A 167 -1.27 10.21 1.27
CA ALA A 167 -0.40 11.03 2.12
C ALA A 167 -1.20 11.77 3.21
N LYS A 168 -2.32 12.39 2.82
CA LYS A 168 -3.23 13.08 3.75
C LYS A 168 -3.80 12.13 4.79
N MET A 169 -4.22 10.94 4.38
CA MET A 169 -4.87 9.98 5.28
C MET A 169 -3.88 9.36 6.29
N ILE A 170 -2.66 9.08 5.85
CA ILE A 170 -1.60 8.52 6.70
C ILE A 170 -0.92 9.62 7.54
N GLY A 171 -1.05 10.89 7.15
CA GLY A 171 -0.42 12.00 7.85
C GLY A 171 1.10 12.02 7.70
N THR A 172 1.62 11.55 6.56
CA THR A 172 3.05 11.40 6.31
C THR A 172 3.48 11.99 4.97
N SER A 173 4.75 12.33 4.85
CA SER A 173 5.29 12.87 3.60
C SER A 173 5.53 11.75 2.58
N LEU A 174 4.99 11.92 1.37
CA LEU A 174 5.32 11.05 0.25
C LEU A 174 6.65 11.46 -0.38
N VAL A 175 7.52 10.47 -0.59
CA VAL A 175 8.79 10.66 -1.26
C VAL A 175 8.80 9.80 -2.53
N LYS A 176 9.18 10.41 -3.66
CA LYS A 176 9.40 9.66 -4.89
C LYS A 176 10.55 8.67 -4.66
N PRO A 177 10.37 7.36 -4.91
CA PRO A 177 11.45 6.40 -4.76
C PRO A 177 12.58 6.71 -5.74
N LEU A 178 13.83 6.42 -5.37
CA LEU A 178 14.98 6.60 -6.26
C LEU A 178 14.84 5.75 -7.52
N HIS A 179 14.34 4.52 -7.39
CA HIS A 179 14.08 3.62 -8.52
C HIS A 179 12.74 2.89 -8.36
N HIS A 180 11.94 2.87 -9.42
CA HIS A 180 10.64 2.18 -9.45
C HIS A 180 10.74 0.68 -9.75
N ALA A 181 11.87 0.22 -10.31
CA ALA A 181 12.02 -1.16 -10.79
C ALA A 181 12.70 -2.07 -9.76
N ALA A 182 12.05 -3.19 -9.45
CA ALA A 182 12.62 -4.25 -8.60
C ALA A 182 13.98 -4.77 -9.10
N ALA A 183 14.24 -4.69 -10.41
CA ALA A 183 15.49 -5.10 -11.04
C ALA A 183 16.72 -4.35 -10.49
N TYR A 184 16.59 -3.06 -10.14
CA TYR A 184 17.66 -2.29 -9.52
C TYR A 184 17.96 -2.77 -8.08
N GLY A 185 16.90 -3.11 -7.34
CA GLY A 185 17.03 -3.68 -6.00
C GLY A 185 17.68 -5.07 -5.99
N VAL A 186 17.41 -5.89 -7.01
CA VAL A 186 18.05 -7.20 -7.19
C VAL A 186 19.55 -7.04 -7.45
N ALA A 187 19.95 -6.09 -8.31
CA ALA A 187 21.36 -5.81 -8.57
C ALA A 187 22.10 -5.27 -7.33
N THR A 188 21.42 -4.50 -6.47
CA THR A 188 21.98 -3.99 -5.21
C THR A 188 22.15 -5.10 -4.17
N LEU A 189 21.14 -5.96 -4.01
CA LEU A 189 21.22 -7.16 -3.16
C LEU A 189 22.35 -8.10 -3.58
N ALA A 190 22.50 -8.33 -4.88
CA ALA A 190 23.59 -9.17 -5.40
C ALA A 190 24.97 -8.56 -5.10
N ARG A 191 25.11 -7.24 -5.17
CA ARG A 191 26.36 -6.54 -4.85
C ARG A 191 26.69 -6.53 -3.35
N GLU A 192 25.68 -6.42 -2.49
CA GLU A 192 25.87 -6.45 -1.03
C GLU A 192 26.14 -7.88 -0.52
N GLY A 193 25.45 -8.89 -1.05
CA GLY A 193 25.72 -10.30 -0.74
C GLY A 193 27.07 -10.82 -1.25
N MET A 194 27.74 -10.10 -2.18
CA MET A 194 29.11 -10.38 -2.60
C MET A 194 30.18 -9.69 -1.73
N ARG A 195 29.77 -8.79 -0.83
CA ARG A 195 30.68 -8.04 0.08
C ARG A 195 30.62 -8.50 1.54
N SER A 196 29.71 -9.43 1.85
CA SER A 196 29.57 -10.12 3.14
C SER A 196 30.31 -11.45 3.15
#